data_AF-A0A7K0QPW1-F1
#
_entry.id   AF-A0A7K0QPW1-F1
#
_cell.length_a   1.000
_cell.length_b   1.000
_cell.length_c   1.000
_cell.angle_alpha   90.00
_cell.angle_beta   90.00
_cell.angle_gamma   90.00
#
_symmetry.space_group_name_H-M   'P 1'
#
loop_
_entity.id
_entity.type
_entity.pdbx_description
1 polymer ?
#
loop_
_entity_poly.entity_id
_entity_poly.type
_entity_poly.pdbx_seq_one_letter_code
_entity_poly.pdbx_strand_id
1 'polypeptide(L)'
;MTHSDPGAVEFVTSVGDLDSTVVALREYLHLSAAIRAMGVIERAEGTAAVVDCPRLEPIRVDFGDRVVQLAHTAQLDAPVPALPDVRMLPAFEVDPSSGEVIGTIGGLHRLVDGVRTLADALGGSNIALAVFETTNAALPLAVTVRAGSSEDPVITLGDEQFELPGA
;
A
#
# COMPACT_ATOMS: atom_id res chain seq x y z
N MET A 1 38.43 -11.45 -0.11
CA MET A 1 37.75 -10.14 -0.01
C MET A 1 36.76 -10.09 -1.15
N THR A 2 35.53 -10.52 -0.90
CA THR A 2 34.43 -10.45 -1.85
C THR A 2 33.97 -9.01 -1.94
N HIS A 3 34.06 -8.45 -3.14
CA HIS A 3 33.59 -7.11 -3.47
C HIS A 3 32.06 -7.17 -3.51
N SER A 4 31.36 -6.65 -2.50
CA SER A 4 29.91 -6.51 -2.56
C SER A 4 29.59 -5.39 -3.55
N ASP A 5 28.83 -5.71 -4.59
CA ASP A 5 28.34 -4.77 -5.59
C ASP A 5 27.28 -3.86 -4.94
N PRO A 6 27.50 -2.52 -4.89
CA PRO A 6 26.52 -1.56 -4.39
C PRO A 6 25.36 -1.45 -5.39
N GLY A 7 24.50 -2.47 -5.39
CA GLY A 7 23.41 -2.65 -6.36
C GLY A 7 22.84 -4.06 -6.40
N ALA A 8 23.46 -5.05 -5.74
CA ALA A 8 22.92 -6.39 -5.67
C ALA A 8 21.65 -6.43 -4.81
N VAL A 9 20.50 -6.62 -5.46
CA VAL A 9 19.23 -6.86 -4.78
C VAL A 9 19.29 -8.23 -4.09
N GLU A 10 19.18 -8.23 -2.77
CA GLU A 10 19.15 -9.45 -1.97
C GLU A 10 17.75 -10.09 -2.04
N PHE A 11 17.66 -11.33 -2.53
CA PHE A 11 16.42 -12.10 -2.48
C PHE A 11 16.36 -12.91 -1.20
N VAL A 12 15.28 -12.74 -0.43
CA VAL A 12 15.05 -13.39 0.85
C VAL A 12 13.72 -14.15 0.83
N THR A 13 13.59 -15.15 1.70
CA THR A 13 12.34 -15.91 1.87
C THR A 13 11.46 -15.36 2.98
N SER A 14 11.98 -14.47 3.82
CA SER A 14 11.31 -13.80 4.94
C SER A 14 12.04 -12.48 5.23
N VAL A 15 11.30 -11.50 5.75
CA VAL A 15 11.79 -10.21 6.25
C VAL A 15 11.65 -10.10 7.77
N GLY A 16 11.37 -11.21 8.46
CA GLY A 16 11.33 -11.30 9.91
C GLY A 16 10.13 -10.58 10.50
N ASP A 17 10.39 -9.51 11.26
CA ASP A 17 9.36 -8.73 11.96
C ASP A 17 8.33 -8.08 11.02
N LEU A 18 8.70 -7.87 9.75
CA LEU A 18 7.82 -7.30 8.72
C LEU A 18 7.01 -8.35 7.93
N ASP A 19 7.12 -9.65 8.25
CA ASP A 19 6.39 -10.70 7.52
C ASP A 19 4.87 -10.50 7.60
N SER A 20 4.36 -10.05 8.75
CA SER A 20 2.94 -9.73 8.93
C SER A 20 2.49 -8.54 8.06
N THR A 21 3.33 -7.52 7.91
CA THR A 21 3.09 -6.40 6.99
C THR A 21 3.00 -6.89 5.55
N VAL A 22 3.94 -7.74 5.11
CA VAL A 22 3.93 -8.31 3.77
C VAL A 22 2.65 -9.11 3.52
N VAL A 23 2.25 -9.94 4.48
CA VAL A 23 1.00 -10.71 4.41
C VAL A 23 -0.23 -9.78 4.33
N ALA A 24 -0.29 -8.74 5.17
CA ALA A 24 -1.39 -7.78 5.20
C ALA A 24 -1.56 -7.04 3.87
N LEU A 25 -0.47 -6.47 3.34
CA LEU A 25 -0.47 -5.72 2.08
C LEU A 25 -0.86 -6.62 0.91
N ARG A 26 -0.31 -7.84 0.86
CA ARG A 26 -0.63 -8.80 -0.20
C ARG A 26 -2.09 -9.24 -0.16
N GLU A 27 -2.61 -9.56 1.03
CA GLU A 27 -4.02 -9.94 1.19
C GLU A 27 -4.94 -8.79 0.77
N TYR A 28 -4.67 -7.56 1.24
CA TYR A 28 -5.43 -6.38 0.85
C TYR A 28 -5.40 -6.16 -0.67
N LEU A 29 -4.23 -6.28 -1.29
CA LEU A 29 -4.06 -6.13 -2.73
C LEU A 29 -4.96 -7.12 -3.50
N HIS A 30 -5.04 -8.36 -3.05
CA HIS A 30 -5.88 -9.39 -3.67
C HIS A 30 -7.38 -9.17 -3.45
N LEU A 31 -7.79 -8.71 -2.26
CA LEU A 31 -9.20 -8.43 -1.96
C LEU A 31 -9.74 -7.17 -2.66
N SER A 32 -8.90 -6.14 -2.77
CA SER A 32 -9.29 -4.82 -3.28
C SER A 32 -9.15 -4.65 -4.79
N ALA A 33 -8.42 -5.55 -5.47
CA ALA A 33 -7.92 -5.39 -6.83
C ALA A 33 -7.00 -4.17 -7.03
N ALA A 34 -6.37 -3.67 -5.96
CA ALA A 34 -5.28 -2.70 -6.08
C ALA A 34 -4.17 -3.26 -6.99
N ILE A 35 -3.48 -2.36 -7.71
CA ILE A 35 -2.29 -2.70 -8.50
C ILE A 35 -1.01 -2.62 -7.66
N ARG A 36 -1.07 -1.94 -6.51
CA ARG A 36 0.03 -1.79 -5.57
C ARG A 36 -0.52 -1.47 -4.19
N ALA A 37 0.04 -2.08 -3.16
CA ALA A 37 -0.19 -1.74 -1.76
C ALA A 37 1.17 -1.50 -1.09
N MET A 38 1.29 -0.43 -0.32
CA MET A 38 2.53 -0.06 0.35
C MET A 38 2.27 0.25 1.82
N GLY A 39 3.27 -0.06 2.65
CA GLY A 39 3.29 0.28 4.07
C GLY A 39 4.56 1.06 4.43
N VAL A 40 4.42 2.18 5.13
CA VAL A 40 5.54 2.83 5.83
C VAL A 40 5.44 2.42 7.29
N ILE A 41 6.38 1.60 7.74
CA ILE A 41 6.37 0.97 9.05
C ILE A 41 7.41 1.63 9.94
N GLU A 42 6.95 2.28 11.01
CA GLU A 42 7.80 2.85 12.04
C GLU A 42 8.59 1.73 12.72
N ARG A 43 9.87 2.00 12.96
CA ARG A 43 10.80 1.10 13.63
C ARG A 43 11.44 1.82 14.80
N ALA A 44 12.24 1.08 15.57
CA ALA A 44 12.98 1.65 16.67
C ALA A 44 13.84 2.86 16.24
N GLU A 45 14.12 3.74 17.21
CA GLU A 45 15.03 4.89 17.03
C GLU A 45 14.56 5.90 15.97
N GLY A 46 13.25 5.95 15.67
CA GLY A 46 12.67 6.90 14.72
C GLY A 46 13.00 6.58 13.26
N THR A 47 13.42 5.35 12.97
CA THR A 47 13.62 4.86 11.61
C THR A 47 12.31 4.31 11.04
N ALA A 48 12.24 4.12 9.72
CA ALA A 48 11.10 3.49 9.09
C ALA A 48 11.55 2.53 7.99
N ALA A 49 10.79 1.46 7.77
CA ALA A 49 10.91 0.62 6.59
C ALA A 49 9.74 0.87 5.64
N VAL A 50 10.00 0.77 4.34
CA VAL A 50 8.97 0.82 3.30
C VAL A 50 8.79 -0.57 2.73
N VAL A 51 7.58 -1.11 2.83
CA VAL A 51 7.18 -2.37 2.18
C VAL A 51 6.35 -2.01 0.96
N ASP A 52 6.86 -2.29 -0.24
CA ASP A 52 6.19 -2.09 -1.51
C ASP A 52 5.75 -3.43 -2.10
N CYS A 53 4.44 -3.65 -2.16
CA CYS A 53 3.80 -4.85 -2.69
C CYS A 53 3.07 -4.52 -4.01
N PRO A 54 3.75 -4.58 -5.16
CA PRO A 54 3.12 -4.49 -6.47
C PRO A 54 2.34 -5.77 -6.83
N ARG A 55 1.33 -5.66 -7.69
CA ARG A 55 0.50 -6.79 -8.12
C ARG A 55 1.32 -7.75 -9.01
N LEU A 56 1.54 -8.96 -8.53
CA LEU A 56 2.20 -10.07 -9.25
C LEU A 56 3.69 -9.85 -9.55
N GLU A 57 4.31 -8.87 -8.90
CA GLU A 57 5.75 -8.56 -9.01
C GLU A 57 6.44 -8.80 -7.66
N PRO A 58 7.79 -8.93 -7.61
CA PRO A 58 8.51 -9.09 -6.35
C PRO A 58 8.18 -7.97 -5.35
N ILE A 59 7.94 -8.38 -4.10
CA ILE A 59 7.69 -7.47 -2.99
C ILE A 59 9.04 -6.91 -2.54
N ARG A 60 9.16 -5.59 -2.48
CA ARG A 60 10.39 -4.90 -2.06
C ARG A 60 10.24 -4.42 -0.62
N VAL A 61 11.27 -4.64 0.19
CA VAL A 61 11.37 -4.04 1.52
C VAL A 61 12.63 -3.21 1.60
N ASP A 62 12.44 -1.91 1.84
CA ASP A 62 13.50 -0.92 1.99
C ASP A 62 13.65 -0.55 3.46
N PHE A 63 14.81 -0.85 4.05
CA PHE A 63 15.13 -0.55 5.44
C PHE A 63 15.88 0.80 5.59
N GLY A 64 16.07 1.54 4.50
CA GLY A 64 16.84 2.79 4.41
C GLY A 64 18.33 2.57 4.15
N ASP A 65 18.95 1.58 4.79
CA ASP A 65 20.35 1.20 4.60
C ASP A 65 20.53 0.02 3.63
N ARG A 66 19.48 -0.78 3.44
CA ARG A 66 19.47 -1.93 2.53
C ARG A 66 18.08 -2.18 1.95
N VAL A 67 18.07 -2.84 0.80
CA VAL A 67 16.86 -3.26 0.09
C VAL A 67 16.89 -4.76 -0.13
N VAL A 68 15.80 -5.43 0.23
CA VAL A 68 15.59 -6.85 -0.05
C VAL A 68 14.32 -7.07 -0.87
N GLN A 69 14.24 -8.23 -1.51
CA GLN A 69 13.07 -8.65 -2.28
C GLN A 69 12.59 -10.03 -1.87
N LEU A 70 11.27 -10.20 -1.86
CA LEU A 70 10.59 -11.48 -1.73
C LEU A 70 9.82 -11.78 -3.01
N ALA A 71 9.70 -13.06 -3.37
CA ALA A 71 8.74 -13.45 -4.39
C ALA A 71 7.31 -13.08 -3.94
N HIS A 72 6.46 -12.61 -4.86
CA HIS A 72 5.05 -12.30 -4.56
C HIS A 72 4.33 -13.48 -3.87
N THR A 73 4.70 -14.70 -4.25
CA THR A 73 4.13 -15.96 -3.76
C THR A 73 4.90 -16.56 -2.57
N ALA A 74 5.83 -15.81 -1.95
CA ALA A 74 6.57 -16.30 -0.79
C ALA A 74 5.61 -16.74 0.33
N GLN A 75 5.82 -17.95 0.83
CA GLN A 75 5.08 -18.47 1.97
C GLN A 75 5.72 -17.94 3.25
N LEU A 76 5.00 -17.10 3.97
CA LEU A 76 5.46 -16.48 5.22
C LEU A 76 4.71 -17.09 6.38
N ASP A 77 5.42 -17.33 7.49
CA ASP A 77 4.84 -17.84 8.74
C ASP A 77 4.29 -16.68 9.57
N ALA A 78 3.29 -15.99 9.00
CA ALA A 78 2.58 -14.90 9.66
C ALA A 78 1.07 -15.05 9.42
N PRO A 79 0.23 -14.77 10.43
CA PRO A 79 -1.21 -14.86 10.27
C PRO A 79 -1.73 -13.82 9.29
N VAL A 80 -2.73 -14.19 8.50
CA VAL A 80 -3.47 -13.23 7.67
C VAL A 80 -4.30 -12.34 8.58
N PRO A 81 -4.15 -11.00 8.53
CA PRO A 81 -4.96 -10.11 9.35
C PRO A 81 -6.43 -10.15 8.92
N ALA A 82 -7.33 -9.88 9.87
CA ALA A 82 -8.73 -9.68 9.53
C ALA A 82 -8.91 -8.33 8.81
N LEU A 83 -9.08 -8.38 7.49
CA LEU A 83 -9.37 -7.20 6.65
C LEU A 83 -10.88 -7.21 6.30
N PRO A 84 -11.76 -6.57 7.09
CA PRO A 84 -13.20 -6.57 6.83
C PRO A 84 -13.60 -5.92 5.49
N ASP A 85 -14.51 -6.59 4.79
CA ASP A 85 -15.28 -6.20 3.59
C ASP A 85 -14.61 -5.27 2.57
N VAL A 86 -13.35 -5.57 2.23
CA VAL A 86 -12.68 -4.94 1.08
C VAL A 86 -13.24 -5.58 -0.19
N ARG A 87 -14.07 -4.84 -0.92
CA ARG A 87 -14.63 -5.29 -2.20
C ARG A 87 -14.00 -4.56 -3.37
N MET A 88 -13.72 -5.32 -4.43
CA MET A 88 -13.36 -4.75 -5.72
C MET A 88 -14.49 -3.85 -6.23
N LEU A 89 -14.12 -2.66 -6.68
CA LEU A 89 -15.01 -1.71 -7.35
C LEU A 89 -14.66 -1.63 -8.83
N PRO A 90 -15.62 -1.26 -9.70
CA PRO A 90 -15.30 -0.87 -11.07
C PRO A 90 -14.28 0.27 -11.09
N ALA A 91 -13.47 0.33 -12.15
CA ALA A 91 -12.51 1.41 -12.35
C ALA A 91 -13.22 2.77 -12.35
N PHE A 92 -12.59 3.77 -11.72
CA PHE A 92 -13.06 5.14 -11.68
C PHE A 92 -12.61 5.89 -12.94
N GLU A 93 -13.39 6.86 -13.38
CA GLU A 93 -12.91 7.92 -14.28
C GLU A 93 -12.41 9.08 -13.43
N VAL A 94 -11.26 9.64 -13.79
CA VAL A 94 -10.58 10.67 -12.99
C VAL A 94 -10.13 11.83 -13.88
N ASP A 95 -10.23 13.04 -13.36
CA ASP A 95 -9.65 14.25 -13.94
C ASP A 95 -8.74 14.93 -12.91
N PRO A 96 -7.41 14.79 -13.03
CA PRO A 96 -6.46 15.42 -12.12
C PRO A 96 -6.53 16.95 -12.12
N SER A 97 -6.92 17.57 -13.23
CA SER A 97 -6.90 19.04 -13.34
C SER A 97 -8.00 19.72 -12.52
N SER A 98 -9.12 19.01 -12.32
CA SER A 98 -10.26 19.45 -11.52
C SER A 98 -10.37 18.73 -10.18
N GLY A 99 -9.65 17.62 -9.99
CA GLY A 99 -9.78 16.74 -8.83
C GLY A 99 -11.04 15.87 -8.87
N GLU A 100 -11.72 15.77 -10.00
CA GLU A 100 -12.95 15.01 -10.13
C GLU A 100 -12.70 13.50 -10.20
N VAL A 101 -13.53 12.74 -9.47
CA VAL A 101 -13.55 11.28 -9.48
C VAL A 101 -14.98 10.80 -9.72
N ILE A 102 -15.20 10.15 -10.85
CA ILE A 102 -16.50 9.65 -11.28
C ILE A 102 -16.51 8.13 -11.17
N GLY A 103 -17.52 7.58 -10.51
CA GLY A 103 -17.65 6.14 -10.34
C GLY A 103 -18.93 5.76 -9.60
N THR A 104 -18.90 4.60 -8.94
CA THR A 104 -20.02 4.15 -8.11
C THR A 104 -20.25 5.15 -6.96
N ILE A 105 -21.51 5.48 -6.67
CA ILE A 105 -21.86 6.39 -5.56
C ILE A 105 -21.27 5.85 -4.25
N GLY A 106 -20.54 6.70 -3.54
CA GLY A 106 -19.83 6.33 -2.31
C GLY A 106 -18.61 5.42 -2.53
N GLY A 107 -18.25 5.10 -3.78
CA GLY A 107 -17.15 4.21 -4.12
C GLY A 107 -15.80 4.73 -3.62
N LEU A 108 -15.55 6.05 -3.73
CA LEU A 108 -14.32 6.64 -3.23
C LEU A 108 -14.20 6.53 -1.70
N HIS A 109 -15.29 6.79 -0.97
CA HIS A 109 -15.33 6.61 0.48
C HIS A 109 -15.08 5.15 0.86
N ARG A 110 -15.64 4.20 0.10
CA ARG A 110 -15.39 2.76 0.32
C ARG A 110 -13.94 2.36 0.08
N LEU A 111 -13.27 2.93 -0.92
CA LEU A 111 -11.83 2.71 -1.12
C LEU A 111 -11.03 3.22 0.09
N VAL A 112 -11.34 4.43 0.53
CA VAL A 112 -10.72 5.06 1.70
C VAL A 112 -10.92 4.22 2.96
N ASP A 113 -12.13 3.74 3.23
CA ASP A 113 -12.43 2.88 4.37
C ASP A 113 -11.65 1.55 4.31
N GLY A 114 -11.48 1.01 3.10
CA GLY A 114 -10.64 -0.15 2.85
C GLY A 114 -9.17 0.13 3.20
N VAL A 115 -8.61 1.24 2.73
CA VAL A 115 -7.21 1.61 3.03
C VAL A 115 -7.02 1.96 4.51
N ARG A 116 -8.02 2.55 5.17
CA ARG A 116 -8.04 2.74 6.63
C ARG A 116 -7.98 1.43 7.37
N THR A 117 -8.81 0.46 6.97
CA THR A 117 -8.79 -0.88 7.55
C THR A 117 -7.41 -1.53 7.41
N LEU A 118 -6.75 -1.36 6.25
CA LEU A 118 -5.38 -1.80 6.06
C LEU A 118 -4.41 -1.06 7.00
N ALA A 119 -4.48 0.28 7.07
CA ALA A 119 -3.63 1.07 7.97
C ALA A 119 -3.78 0.63 9.43
N ASP A 120 -5.02 0.45 9.90
CA ASP A 120 -5.31 -0.02 11.25
C ASP A 120 -4.80 -1.44 11.51
N ALA A 121 -4.83 -2.31 10.50
CA ALA A 121 -4.24 -3.65 10.58
C ALA A 121 -2.70 -3.61 10.67
N LEU A 122 -2.04 -2.59 10.10
CA LEU A 122 -0.62 -2.33 10.32
C LEU A 122 -0.34 -1.75 11.72
N GLY A 123 -1.32 -1.05 12.30
CA GLY A 123 -1.28 -0.49 13.66
C GLY A 123 -0.27 0.65 13.84
N GLY A 124 -0.14 1.11 15.09
CA GLY A 124 0.82 2.16 15.46
C GLY A 124 0.56 3.48 14.73
N SER A 125 1.64 4.17 14.35
CA SER A 125 1.60 5.39 13.52
C SER A 125 1.99 5.14 12.06
N ASN A 126 1.83 3.87 11.63
CA ASN A 126 2.16 3.41 10.29
C ASN A 126 1.26 4.03 9.22
N ILE A 127 1.73 4.04 7.98
CA ILE A 127 0.99 4.58 6.83
C ILE A 127 0.70 3.44 5.87
N ALA A 128 -0.54 3.34 5.39
CA ALA A 128 -0.91 2.51 4.26
C ALA A 128 -1.15 3.38 3.02
N LEU A 129 -0.70 2.91 1.87
CA LEU A 129 -1.00 3.48 0.57
C LEU A 129 -1.48 2.36 -0.35
N ALA A 130 -2.58 2.56 -1.06
CA ALA A 130 -3.02 1.66 -2.12
C ALA A 130 -3.24 2.41 -3.42
N VAL A 131 -2.87 1.78 -4.53
CA VAL A 131 -3.01 2.32 -5.89
C VAL A 131 -3.98 1.45 -6.68
N PHE A 132 -4.91 2.10 -7.37
CA PHE A 132 -5.97 1.47 -8.14
C PHE A 132 -5.91 1.88 -9.60
N GLU A 133 -6.30 0.94 -10.47
CA GLU A 133 -6.55 1.21 -11.88
C GLU A 133 -7.77 2.14 -12.02
N THR A 134 -7.65 3.11 -12.93
CA THR A 134 -8.75 3.94 -13.40
C THR A 134 -9.09 3.54 -14.84
N THR A 135 -10.08 4.19 -15.46
CA THR A 135 -10.38 4.02 -16.88
C THR A 135 -9.23 4.45 -17.79
N ASN A 136 -8.26 5.21 -17.26
CA ASN A 136 -7.04 5.60 -17.94
C ASN A 136 -5.81 5.09 -17.18
N ALA A 137 -5.13 4.06 -17.71
CA ALA A 137 -3.96 3.46 -17.06
C ALA A 137 -2.78 4.43 -16.80
N ALA A 138 -2.71 5.58 -17.48
CA ALA A 138 -1.71 6.61 -17.21
C ALA A 138 -2.02 7.48 -15.97
N LEU A 139 -3.24 7.39 -15.43
CA LEU A 139 -3.73 8.19 -14.31
C LEU A 139 -4.24 7.27 -13.20
N PRO A 140 -3.35 6.57 -12.48
CA PRO A 140 -3.76 5.77 -11.34
C PRO A 140 -4.33 6.65 -10.22
N LEU A 141 -5.27 6.09 -9.47
CA LEU A 141 -5.81 6.70 -8.25
C LEU A 141 -5.10 6.06 -7.06
N ALA A 142 -4.41 6.86 -6.24
CA ALA A 142 -3.82 6.39 -5.00
C ALA A 142 -4.57 6.97 -3.80
N VAL A 143 -4.65 6.19 -2.72
CA VAL A 143 -5.22 6.59 -1.44
C VAL A 143 -4.17 6.34 -0.37
N THR A 144 -3.88 7.34 0.45
CA THR A 144 -2.91 7.27 1.54
C THR A 144 -3.59 7.59 2.86
N VAL A 145 -3.34 6.73 3.87
CA VAL A 145 -3.94 6.83 5.20
C VAL A 145 -2.90 6.52 6.27
N ARG A 146 -2.92 7.29 7.36
CA ARG A 146 -2.18 6.99 8.59
C ARG A 146 -3.06 6.24 9.59
N ALA A 147 -2.53 5.15 10.13
CA ALA A 147 -3.18 4.33 11.16
C ALA A 147 -3.51 5.15 12.41
N GLY A 148 -4.70 4.97 12.97
CA GLY A 148 -5.14 5.63 14.21
C GLY A 148 -5.18 7.16 14.17
N SER A 149 -5.03 7.77 12.99
CA SER A 149 -5.07 9.22 12.80
C SER A 149 -6.49 9.71 12.52
N SER A 150 -6.81 10.90 13.02
CA SER A 150 -8.00 11.66 12.61
C SER A 150 -7.73 12.59 11.43
N GLU A 151 -6.52 12.54 10.86
CA GLU A 151 -6.16 13.29 9.65
C GLU A 151 -6.98 12.81 8.45
N ASP A 152 -7.30 13.74 7.56
CA ASP A 152 -8.00 13.42 6.32
C ASP A 152 -7.09 12.56 5.41
N PRO A 153 -7.67 11.57 4.70
CA PRO A 153 -6.92 10.75 3.77
C PRO A 153 -6.50 11.59 2.55
N VAL A 154 -5.31 11.28 2.03
CA VAL A 154 -4.78 11.94 0.84
C VAL A 154 -5.07 11.08 -0.38
N ILE A 155 -5.71 11.68 -1.38
CA ILE A 155 -5.98 11.11 -2.69
C ILE A 155 -4.97 11.67 -3.68
N THR A 156 -4.36 10.81 -4.48
CA THR A 156 -3.45 11.23 -5.55
C THR A 156 -4.01 10.77 -6.90
N LEU A 157 -4.08 11.70 -7.86
CA LEU A 157 -4.53 11.45 -9.23
C LEU A 157 -3.39 11.82 -10.18
N GLY A 158 -2.66 10.84 -10.71
CA GLY A 158 -1.42 11.13 -11.43
C GLY A 158 -0.39 11.78 -10.50
N ASP A 159 -0.02 13.04 -10.77
CA ASP A 159 0.94 13.82 -9.97
C ASP A 159 0.27 14.82 -9.00
N GLU A 160 -1.07 14.94 -9.05
CA GLU A 160 -1.83 15.90 -8.24
C GLU A 160 -2.33 15.27 -6.94
N GLN A 161 -2.35 16.04 -5.85
CA GLN A 161 -2.74 15.60 -4.51
C GLN A 161 -3.92 16.39 -3.95
N PHE A 162 -4.86 15.68 -3.33
CA PHE A 162 -6.09 16.22 -2.77
C PHE A 162 -6.34 15.61 -1.39
N GLU A 163 -6.72 16.42 -0.42
CA GLU A 163 -7.30 15.93 0.83
C GLU A 163 -8.78 15.64 0.61
N LEU A 164 -9.29 14.52 1.16
CA LEU A 164 -10.72 14.19 1.10
C LEU A 164 -11.39 14.51 2.45
N PRO A 165 -12.08 15.66 2.59
CA PRO A 165 -12.58 16.09 3.89
C PRO A 165 -13.77 15.26 4.34
N GLY A 166 -13.79 14.91 5.63
CA GLY A 166 -14.94 14.25 6.25
C GLY A 166 -15.18 12.83 5.75
N ALA A 167 -14.16 12.23 5.12
CA ALA A 167 -14.14 10.81 4.86
C ALA A 167 -14.11 10.05 6.18
#